data_AF-A0A1Z9HUF6-F1
#
_entry.id   AF-A0A1Z9HUF6-F1
#
_cell.length_a   1.000
_cell.length_b   1.000
_cell.length_c   1.000
_cell.angle_alpha   90.00
_cell.angle_beta   90.00
_cell.angle_gamma   90.00
#
_symmetry.space_group_name_H-M   'P 1'
#
loop_
_entity.id
_entity.type
_entity.pdbx_description
1 polymer ?
#
loop_
_entity_poly.entity_id
_entity_poly.type
_entity_poly.pdbx_seq_one_letter_code
_entity_poly.pdbx_strand_id
1 'polypeptide(L)' 'MINELLFMNGYGTYVISAFAFTLFSFITLYLIIKNQFVKEQEKFIIKFGLLDYQKAKTAKLQKINKEILSNATIK' A
#
# COMPACT_ATOMS: atom_id res chain seq x y z
N MET A 1 30.83 -30.77 11.86
CA MET A 1 30.57 -29.44 11.27
C MET A 1 29.07 -29.12 11.11
N ILE A 2 28.32 -29.68 10.14
CA ILE A 2 26.92 -29.24 9.94
C ILE A 2 26.01 -29.53 11.15
N ASN A 3 26.17 -30.70 11.78
CA ASN A 3 25.39 -31.09 12.96
C ASN A 3 25.77 -30.28 14.20
N GLU A 4 27.04 -29.88 14.36
CA GLU A 4 27.45 -29.01 15.47
C GLU A 4 26.84 -27.61 15.34
N LEU A 5 26.75 -27.10 14.10
CA LEU A 5 26.12 -25.82 13.81
C LEU A 5 24.61 -25.84 14.04
N LEU A 6 23.94 -26.98 13.78
CA LEU A 6 22.50 -27.13 13.98
C LEU A 6 22.12 -27.45 15.43
N PHE A 7 22.88 -28.31 16.11
CA PHE A 7 22.58 -28.69 17.49
C PHE A 7 23.13 -27.68 18.52
N MET A 8 24.18 -26.92 18.17
CA MET A 8 24.81 -25.89 19.02
C MET A 8 24.92 -26.32 20.49
N ASN A 9 25.51 -27.48 20.79
CA ASN A 9 25.61 -28.03 22.15
C ASN A 9 24.28 -28.05 22.95
N GLY A 10 23.14 -28.26 22.26
CA GLY A 10 21.80 -28.26 22.85
C GLY A 10 21.06 -26.92 22.75
N TYR A 11 21.72 -25.83 22.36
CA TYR A 11 21.09 -24.51 22.19
C TYR A 11 20.34 -24.37 20.86
N GLY A 12 20.59 -25.24 19.89
CA GLY A 12 20.05 -25.13 18.53
C GLY A 12 18.53 -25.15 18.49
N THR A 13 17.89 -25.92 19.37
CA THR A 13 16.42 -25.99 19.48
C THR A 13 15.82 -24.63 19.85
N TYR A 14 16.43 -23.89 20.76
CA TYR A 14 15.98 -22.56 21.16
C TYR A 14 16.20 -21.53 20.05
N VAL A 15 17.38 -21.55 19.41
CA VAL A 15 17.74 -20.62 18.34
C VAL A 15 16.81 -20.80 17.13
N ILE A 16 16.63 -22.04 16.68
CA ILE A 16 15.78 -22.34 15.52
C ILE A 16 14.31 -22.06 15.84
N SER A 17 13.84 -22.37 17.05
CA SER A 17 12.46 -22.06 17.46
C SER A 17 12.20 -20.55 17.53
N ALA A 18 13.11 -19.78 18.13
CA ALA A 18 13.00 -18.32 18.21
C ALA A 18 13.05 -17.67 16.82
N PHE A 19 13.94 -18.16 15.96
CA PHE A 19 14.06 -17.69 14.57
C PHE A 19 12.80 -18.00 13.77
N ALA A 20 12.29 -19.24 13.85
CA ALA A 20 11.06 -19.65 13.17
C ALA A 20 9.85 -18.83 13.65
N PHE A 21 9.72 -18.62 14.97
CA PHE A 21 8.66 -17.79 15.54
C PHE A 21 8.71 -16.34 15.03
N THR A 22 9.93 -15.79 14.92
CA THR A 22 10.15 -14.43 14.43
C THR A 22 9.79 -14.30 12.95
N LEU A 23 10.23 -15.25 12.11
CA LEU A 23 9.84 -15.31 10.70
C LEU A 23 8.32 -15.43 10.54
N PHE A 24 7.70 -16.32 11.31
CA PHE A 24 6.24 -16.50 11.30
C PHE A 24 5.51 -15.20 11.68
N SER A 25 5.99 -14.49 12.70
CA SER A 25 5.44 -13.22 13.15
C SER A 25 5.52 -12.15 12.05
N PHE A 26 6.67 -12.04 11.37
CA PHE A 26 6.82 -11.08 10.28
C PHE A 26 5.98 -11.42 9.05
N ILE A 27 5.88 -12.70 8.67
CA ILE A 27 5.03 -13.14 7.57
C ILE A 27 3.57 -12.80 7.88
N THR A 28 3.12 -13.11 9.09
CA THR A 28 1.75 -12.80 9.53
C THR A 28 1.49 -11.30 9.47
N LEU A 29 2.40 -10.49 10.01
CA LEU A 29 2.29 -9.03 9.98
C LEU A 29 2.24 -8.49 8.53
N TYR A 30 3.12 -8.98 7.66
CA TYR A 30 3.14 -8.61 6.25
C TYR A 30 1.81 -8.90 5.56
N LEU A 31 1.23 -10.09 5.77
CA LEU A 31 -0.05 -10.47 5.17
C LEU A 31 -1.19 -9.57 5.66
N ILE A 32 -1.23 -9.26 6.95
CA ILE A 32 -2.22 -8.35 7.53
C ILE A 32 -2.12 -6.96 6.91
N ILE A 33 -0.92 -6.39 6.88
CA ILE A 33 -0.68 -5.05 6.33
C ILE A 33 -1.01 -5.01 4.83
N LYS A 34 -0.58 -6.03 4.06
CA LYS A 34 -0.90 -6.13 2.63
C LYS A 34 -2.40 -6.14 2.38
N ASN A 35 -3.15 -6.92 3.17
CA ASN A 35 -4.60 -6.98 3.05
C ASN A 35 -5.27 -5.63 3.41
N GLN A 36 -4.80 -4.96 4.47
CA GLN A 36 -5.28 -3.63 4.82
C GLN A 36 -4.97 -2.61 3.73
N PHE A 37 -3.75 -2.65 3.17
CA PHE A 37 -3.32 -1.76 2.10
C PHE A 37 -4.20 -1.88 0.85
N VAL A 38 -4.49 -3.09 0.38
CA VAL A 38 -5.37 -3.31 -0.77
C VAL A 38 -6.77 -2.75 -0.50
N LYS A 39 -7.33 -3.01 0.69
CA LYS A 39 -8.65 -2.48 1.07
C LYS A 39 -8.68 -0.95 1.11
N GLU A 40 -7.66 -0.31 1.68
CA GLU A 40 -7.58 1.16 1.71
C GLU A 40 -7.34 1.74 0.32
N GLN A 41 -6.55 1.07 -0.53
CA GLN A 41 -6.38 1.46 -1.92
C GLN A 41 -7.70 1.39 -2.70
N GLU A 42 -8.48 0.32 -2.55
CA GLU A 42 -9.80 0.20 -3.17
C GLU A 42 -10.76 1.28 -2.68
N LYS A 43 -10.81 1.54 -1.37
CA LYS A 43 -11.61 2.64 -0.79
C LYS A 43 -11.18 4.00 -1.36
N PHE A 44 -9.88 4.23 -1.51
CA PHE A 44 -9.35 5.44 -2.11
C PHE A 44 -9.78 5.59 -3.58
N ILE A 45 -9.65 4.52 -4.38
CA ILE A 45 -10.08 4.52 -5.78
C ILE A 45 -11.58 4.77 -5.91
N ILE A 46 -12.42 4.16 -5.06
CA ILE A 46 -13.86 4.41 -5.09
C ILE A 46 -14.18 5.87 -4.73
N LYS A 47 -13.53 6.39 -3.67
CA LYS A 47 -13.84 7.73 -3.13
C LYS A 47 -13.28 8.86 -3.98
N PHE A 48 -12.15 8.66 -4.63
CA PHE A 48 -11.43 9.70 -5.37
C PHE A 48 -11.24 9.42 -6.86
N GLY A 49 -11.24 8.16 -7.29
CA GLY A 49 -11.05 7.78 -8.69
C GLY A 49 -12.15 8.29 -9.62
N LEU A 50 -13.40 8.41 -9.13
CA LEU A 50 -14.49 9.06 -9.87
C LEU A 50 -14.62 10.55 -9.56
N LEU A 51 -14.19 10.98 -8.37
CA LEU A 51 -14.33 12.36 -7.94
C LEU A 51 -13.46 13.31 -8.75
N ASP A 52 -12.25 12.89 -9.13
CA ASP A 52 -11.36 13.70 -9.96
C ASP A 52 -11.87 13.83 -11.40
N TYR A 53 -12.25 12.72 -12.05
CA TYR A 53 -12.83 12.77 -13.40
C TYR A 53 -14.16 13.54 -13.45
N GLN A 54 -15.09 13.28 -12.52
CA GLN A 54 -16.38 13.97 -12.51
C GLN A 54 -16.25 15.44 -12.11
N LYS A 55 -15.46 15.80 -11.09
CA LYS A 55 -15.22 17.22 -10.76
C LYS A 55 -14.45 17.92 -11.86
N ALA A 56 -13.42 17.32 -12.45
CA ALA A 56 -12.67 17.93 -13.55
C ALA A 56 -13.56 18.10 -14.79
N LYS A 57 -14.39 17.10 -15.13
CA LYS A 57 -15.36 17.20 -16.23
C LYS A 57 -16.41 18.28 -15.96
N THR A 58 -16.93 18.36 -14.74
CA THR A 58 -17.92 19.37 -14.35
C THR A 58 -17.31 20.77 -14.33
N ALA A 59 -16.11 20.93 -13.77
CA ALA A 59 -15.36 22.19 -13.77
C ALA A 59 -14.99 22.63 -15.19
N LYS A 60 -14.65 21.70 -16.10
CA LYS A 60 -14.39 21.99 -17.52
C LYS A 60 -15.66 22.33 -18.30
N LEU A 61 -16.82 21.79 -17.91
CA LEU A 61 -18.13 22.11 -18.48
C LEU A 61 -18.71 23.42 -17.96
N GLN A 62 -18.30 23.89 -16.78
CA GLN A 62 -18.74 25.19 -16.26
C GLN A 62 -18.31 26.31 -17.21
N LYS A 63 -19.30 27.03 -17.72
CA LYS A 63 -19.14 28.13 -18.69
C LYS A 63 -18.12 29.17 -18.22
N ILE A 64 -18.14 29.50 -16.92
CA ILE A 64 -17.21 30.43 -16.26
C ILE A 64 -15.75 29.98 -16.41
N ASN A 65 -15.42 28.71 -16.14
CA ASN A 65 -14.05 28.21 -16.27
C ASN A 65 -13.58 28.16 -17.74
N LYS A 66 -14.52 27.90 -18.66
CA LYS A 66 -14.26 27.91 -20.10
C LYS A 66 -13.96 29.34 -20.61
N GLU A 67 -14.68 30.33 -20.10
CA GLU A 67 -14.44 31.75 -20.35
C GLU A 67 -13.10 32.23 -19.75
N ILE A 68 -12.77 31.81 -18.52
CA ILE A 68 -11.47 32.13 -17.89
C ILE A 68 -10.30 31.56 -18.71
N LEU A 69 -10.38 30.30 -19.15
CA LEU A 69 -9.31 29.65 -19.90
C LEU A 69 -9.13 30.24 -21.31
N SER A 70 -10.23 30.57 -21.98
CA SER A 70 -10.18 31.24 -23.29
C SER A 70 -9.58 32.64 -23.18
N ASN A 71 -9.91 33.40 -22.14
CA ASN A 71 -9.29 34.69 -21.87
C ASN A 71 -7.80 34.58 -21.47
N ALA A 72 -7.38 33.49 -20.82
CA ALA A 72 -5.99 33.26 -20.45
C ALA A 72 -5.09 32.85 -21.63
N THR A 73 -5.66 32.28 -22.70
CA THR A 73 -4.91 31.86 -23.90
C THR A 73 -4.72 33.02 -24.89
N ILE A 74 -5.48 34.11 -24.72
CA ILE A 74 -5.36 35.33 -25.52
C ILE A 74 -4.31 36.23 -24.84
N LYS A 75 -3.04 35.88 -24.96
CA LYS A 75 -1.92 36.80 -24.76
C LYS A 75 -0.71 36.40 -25.59
#